data_AF-A0A8A3S592-F1
#
_entry.id   AF-A0A8A3S592-F1
#
_cell.length_a   1.000
_cell.length_b   1.000
_cell.length_c   1.000
_cell.angle_alpha   90.00
_cell.angle_beta   90.00
_cell.angle_gamma   90.00
#
_symmetry.space_group_name_H-M   'P 1'
#
loop_
_entity.id
_entity.type
_entity.pdbx_description
1 polymer ?
#
loop_
_entity_poly.entity_id
_entity_poly.type
_entity_poly.pdbx_seq_one_letter_code
_entity_poly.pdbx_strand_id
1 'polypeptide(L)'
;MDEIAVLIGGKAGEGINIAGSVVMRLISGCGLRTAMYYDYPSLIKGGHNFAVIRGAAVQPYCHREGIDLVLALDQETVRRHQGRIRPGGRIIYDTGRVRELDGTGLPLDEIVKEEVAPAVTRNMGLIGAFCKACAIPWETVEAVLRRTVPKAVEANLRVAGRGYEAAGTVRSLPAPTAGRRVLPALTGNEAVALGLVEAGLEGYIAYPMTPASSILHFLAAGQEEFGISVVHPENEIGVMLMALGAAYAGRRVAVGTSGGGFCLMTEGFSLAGMAELPVLVVLAQRPGPSTGVPTYSGQGDLSFTLSAGQGEFPRLVAAPATLEEAWYWAGALLDLAWRFQTPAVLLTDKNLGEGMYTFHSAPERPPLPPVRWDGDGGYRRYAPGPDGVSPLADPGTAGAVVKVNSYAHDEAGVTVEDPPTVTRMAEKRKKKEKAMAEVLRGYPSVMTAGDPAAGTVLLCWGSTAGVCTEAAGDLGLRVVRPVVLSPFPTEPFGAALAGAGRVVAVEENLDGQLARLVRGEGHWVDAMIGKYDGRPFFLEDLERRLKEVGV
;
A
#
# COMPACT_ATOMS: atom_id res chain seq x y z
N MET A 1 -16.86 -15.47 -17.61
CA MET A 1 -17.86 -15.57 -16.51
C MET A 1 -17.22 -16.14 -15.22
N ASP A 2 -15.97 -15.78 -14.93
CA ASP A 2 -15.20 -16.23 -13.76
C ASP A 2 -14.89 -15.05 -12.83
N GLU A 3 -15.92 -14.24 -12.53
CA GLU A 3 -15.82 -13.09 -11.65
C GLU A 3 -17.00 -13.07 -10.67
N ILE A 4 -16.73 -12.68 -9.42
CA ILE A 4 -17.72 -12.47 -8.37
C ILE A 4 -17.38 -11.22 -7.55
N ALA A 5 -18.38 -10.42 -7.23
CA ALA A 5 -18.30 -9.30 -6.29
C ALA A 5 -19.24 -9.54 -5.10
N VAL A 6 -18.69 -9.54 -3.89
CA VAL A 6 -19.43 -9.75 -2.64
C VAL A 6 -19.22 -8.55 -1.74
N LEU A 7 -20.30 -8.06 -1.14
CA LEU A 7 -20.25 -7.02 -0.13
C LEU A 7 -20.73 -7.59 1.20
N ILE A 8 -19.99 -7.37 2.28
CA ILE A 8 -20.47 -7.60 3.64
C ILE A 8 -20.49 -6.28 4.40
N GLY A 9 -21.60 -5.97 5.06
CA GLY A 9 -21.78 -4.71 5.78
C GLY A 9 -22.51 -4.89 7.10
N GLY A 10 -22.26 -3.93 8.00
CA GLY A 10 -22.90 -3.84 9.31
C GLY A 10 -22.30 -2.72 10.15
N LYS A 11 -22.55 -2.76 11.45
CA LYS A 11 -22.08 -1.71 12.37
C LYS A 11 -20.62 -1.91 12.75
N ALA A 12 -19.93 -0.80 13.04
CA ALA A 12 -18.60 -0.88 13.64
C ALA A 12 -18.65 -1.70 14.95
N GLY A 13 -17.75 -2.67 15.07
CA GLY A 13 -17.69 -3.63 16.19
C GLY A 13 -18.26 -5.02 15.86
N GLU A 14 -18.91 -5.22 14.71
CA GLU A 14 -19.48 -6.52 14.30
C GLU A 14 -18.49 -7.40 13.52
N GLY A 15 -17.21 -7.04 13.53
CA GLY A 15 -16.15 -7.83 12.92
C GLY A 15 -16.15 -7.80 11.38
N ILE A 16 -16.68 -6.74 10.75
CA ILE A 16 -16.81 -6.65 9.28
C ILE A 16 -15.50 -6.85 8.53
N ASN A 17 -14.39 -6.30 9.02
CA ASN A 17 -13.07 -6.49 8.38
C ASN A 17 -12.64 -7.97 8.38
N ILE A 18 -12.77 -8.65 9.52
CA ILE A 18 -12.46 -10.08 9.65
C ILE A 18 -13.42 -10.91 8.79
N ALA A 19 -14.71 -10.58 8.81
CA ALA A 19 -15.72 -11.28 8.01
C ALA A 19 -15.43 -11.13 6.51
N GLY A 20 -15.02 -9.95 6.06
CA GLY A 20 -14.57 -9.70 4.69
C GLY A 20 -13.34 -10.52 4.31
N SER A 21 -12.34 -10.60 5.19
CA SER A 21 -11.13 -11.39 4.91
C SER A 21 -11.42 -12.90 4.88
N VAL A 22 -12.39 -13.38 5.66
CA VAL A 22 -12.90 -14.76 5.57
C VAL A 22 -13.57 -15.00 4.21
N VAL A 23 -14.48 -14.13 3.77
CA VAL A 23 -15.11 -14.22 2.44
C VAL A 23 -14.05 -14.24 1.33
N MET A 24 -13.07 -13.34 1.41
CA MET A 24 -11.94 -13.29 0.47
C MET A 24 -11.14 -14.60 0.44
N ARG A 25 -10.84 -15.19 1.59
CA ARG A 25 -10.09 -16.45 1.69
C ARG A 25 -10.90 -17.65 1.23
N LEU A 26 -12.23 -17.63 1.40
CA LEU A 26 -13.14 -18.65 0.86
C LEU A 26 -13.15 -18.61 -0.67
N ILE A 27 -13.27 -17.41 -1.26
CA ILE A 27 -13.22 -17.22 -2.72
C ILE A 27 -11.84 -17.62 -3.28
N SER A 28 -10.76 -17.25 -2.60
CA SER A 28 -9.40 -17.71 -2.97
C SER A 28 -9.23 -19.22 -2.81
N GLY A 29 -9.90 -19.81 -1.82
CA GLY A 29 -9.99 -21.26 -1.62
C GLY A 29 -10.64 -22.01 -2.79
N CYS A 30 -11.41 -21.31 -3.64
CA CYS A 30 -11.96 -21.82 -4.91
C CYS A 30 -11.00 -21.64 -6.11
N GLY A 31 -9.76 -21.20 -5.87
CA GLY A 31 -8.74 -21.00 -6.89
C GLY A 31 -8.83 -19.68 -7.66
N LEU A 32 -9.65 -18.73 -7.18
CA LEU A 32 -9.71 -17.37 -7.74
C LEU A 32 -8.64 -16.47 -7.11
N ARG A 33 -8.29 -15.41 -7.81
CA ARG A 33 -7.51 -14.29 -7.28
C ARG A 33 -8.46 -13.25 -6.72
N THR A 34 -8.08 -12.64 -5.61
CA THR A 34 -9.00 -11.79 -4.85
C THR A 34 -8.39 -10.44 -4.50
N ALA A 35 -9.28 -9.46 -4.39
CA ALA A 35 -9.01 -8.12 -3.86
C ALA A 35 -10.14 -7.75 -2.90
N MET A 36 -9.79 -7.13 -1.78
CA MET A 36 -10.72 -6.66 -0.77
C MET A 36 -10.42 -5.21 -0.43
N TYR A 37 -11.46 -4.38 -0.49
CA TYR A 37 -11.47 -3.03 0.05
C TYR A 37 -12.37 -2.97 1.26
N TYR A 38 -11.87 -2.35 2.32
CA TYR A 38 -12.58 -2.14 3.56
C TYR A 38 -12.87 -0.65 3.76
N ASP A 39 -14.15 -0.28 3.81
CA ASP A 39 -14.62 1.08 4.06
C ASP A 39 -15.08 1.19 5.51
N TYR A 40 -14.52 2.15 6.23
CA TYR A 40 -14.89 2.47 7.59
C TYR A 40 -14.78 3.97 7.83
N PRO A 41 -15.70 4.57 8.61
CA PRO A 41 -15.56 5.94 9.05
C PRO A 41 -14.51 6.05 10.16
N SER A 42 -14.05 7.26 10.43
CA SER A 42 -13.19 7.57 11.57
C SER A 42 -13.96 7.55 12.91
N LEU A 43 -14.61 6.42 13.21
CA LEU A 43 -15.40 6.17 14.43
C LEU A 43 -15.02 4.82 15.04
N ILE A 44 -14.82 4.78 16.36
CA ILE A 44 -14.50 3.53 17.08
C ILE A 44 -15.75 2.65 17.26
N LYS A 45 -16.91 3.26 17.49
CA LYS A 45 -18.20 2.57 17.64
C LYS A 45 -19.29 3.33 16.88
N GLY A 46 -20.25 2.59 16.33
CA GLY A 46 -21.30 3.15 15.49
C GLY A 46 -20.80 3.48 14.09
N GLY A 47 -21.72 3.93 13.23
CA GLY A 47 -21.46 4.07 11.80
C GLY A 47 -21.57 2.74 11.05
N HIS A 48 -21.47 2.85 9.73
CA HIS A 48 -21.62 1.76 8.78
C HIS A 48 -20.24 1.38 8.23
N ASN A 49 -19.84 0.13 8.45
CA ASN A 49 -18.61 -0.43 7.90
C ASN A 49 -19.00 -1.45 6.84
N PHE A 50 -18.22 -1.55 5.77
CA PHE A 50 -18.40 -2.60 4.78
C PHE A 50 -17.09 -3.03 4.15
N ALA A 51 -17.04 -4.28 3.72
CA ALA A 51 -15.98 -4.78 2.86
C ALA A 51 -16.56 -5.16 1.51
N VAL A 52 -15.86 -4.80 0.43
CA VAL A 52 -16.14 -5.25 -0.94
C VAL A 52 -15.02 -6.20 -1.34
N ILE A 53 -15.40 -7.42 -1.68
CA ILE A 53 -14.49 -8.48 -2.09
C ILE A 53 -14.79 -8.79 -3.54
N ARG A 54 -13.75 -8.77 -4.38
CA ARG A 54 -13.82 -9.17 -5.77
C ARG A 54 -12.95 -10.41 -5.96
N GLY A 55 -13.51 -11.44 -6.58
CA GLY A 55 -12.79 -12.62 -7.02
C GLY A 55 -12.81 -12.72 -8.54
N ALA A 56 -11.68 -12.99 -9.16
CA ALA A 56 -11.56 -13.16 -10.60
C ALA A 56 -10.50 -14.22 -10.96
N ALA A 57 -10.54 -14.73 -12.19
CA ALA A 57 -9.55 -15.71 -12.67
C ALA A 57 -8.13 -15.12 -12.76
N VAL A 58 -8.03 -13.84 -13.10
CA VAL A 58 -6.81 -13.03 -13.07
C VAL A 58 -6.90 -12.08 -11.89
N GLN A 59 -5.76 -11.67 -11.31
CA GLN A 59 -5.72 -10.76 -10.16
C GLN A 59 -6.53 -9.49 -10.43
N PRO A 60 -7.65 -9.26 -9.70
CA PRO A 60 -8.31 -7.96 -9.73
C PRO A 60 -7.50 -6.96 -8.90
N TYR A 61 -7.42 -5.72 -9.36
CA TYR A 61 -6.76 -4.64 -8.61
C TYR A 61 -7.70 -3.46 -8.30
N CYS A 62 -8.91 -3.48 -8.85
CA CYS A 62 -9.94 -2.47 -8.57
C CYS A 62 -11.31 -3.10 -8.29
N HIS A 63 -12.28 -2.25 -7.93
CA HIS A 63 -13.65 -2.67 -7.65
C HIS A 63 -14.59 -2.38 -8.82
N ARG A 64 -15.67 -3.15 -8.85
CA ARG A 64 -16.82 -2.94 -9.74
C ARG A 64 -17.91 -2.16 -8.99
N GLU A 65 -18.70 -1.37 -9.72
CA GLU A 65 -19.88 -0.71 -9.13
C GLU A 65 -20.90 -1.75 -8.66
N GLY A 66 -21.16 -2.74 -9.52
CA GLY A 66 -22.13 -3.80 -9.31
C GLY A 66 -21.65 -4.93 -8.39
N ILE A 67 -22.56 -5.42 -7.54
CA ILE A 67 -22.35 -6.48 -6.55
C ILE A 67 -23.24 -7.68 -6.88
N ASP A 68 -22.69 -8.90 -6.80
CA ASP A 68 -23.44 -10.13 -7.05
C ASP A 68 -24.15 -10.62 -5.77
N LEU A 69 -23.49 -10.53 -4.61
CA LEU A 69 -24.09 -10.86 -3.31
C LEU A 69 -23.83 -9.79 -2.25
N VAL A 70 -24.89 -9.40 -1.54
CA VAL A 70 -24.81 -8.51 -0.37
C VAL A 70 -25.13 -9.31 0.89
N LEU A 71 -24.22 -9.28 1.87
CA LEU A 71 -24.37 -9.86 3.20
C LEU A 71 -24.66 -8.72 4.18
N ALA A 72 -25.92 -8.57 4.57
CA ALA A 72 -26.40 -7.44 5.36
C ALA A 72 -26.69 -7.83 6.81
N LEU A 73 -25.84 -7.39 7.74
CA LEU A 73 -26.08 -7.54 9.18
C LEU A 73 -27.09 -6.53 9.74
N ASP A 74 -27.38 -5.46 9.00
CA ASP A 74 -28.34 -4.44 9.40
C ASP A 74 -29.05 -3.75 8.23
N GLN A 75 -30.11 -3.02 8.55
CA GLN A 75 -30.90 -2.27 7.58
C GLN A 75 -30.11 -1.16 6.87
N GLU A 76 -29.08 -0.62 7.50
CA GLU A 76 -28.25 0.43 6.90
C GLU A 76 -27.44 -0.13 5.72
N THR A 77 -26.94 -1.35 5.84
CA THR A 77 -26.27 -2.07 4.75
C THR A 77 -27.19 -2.21 3.54
N VAL A 78 -28.43 -2.63 3.76
CA VAL A 78 -29.45 -2.74 2.69
C VAL A 78 -29.70 -1.37 2.06
N ARG A 79 -30.00 -0.35 2.88
CA ARG A 79 -30.33 0.99 2.40
C ARG A 79 -29.23 1.59 1.52
N ARG A 80 -27.96 1.38 1.87
CA ARG A 80 -26.82 1.93 1.12
C ARG A 80 -26.45 1.14 -0.12
N HIS A 81 -26.58 -0.19 -0.09
CA HIS A 81 -25.93 -1.05 -1.08
C HIS A 81 -26.90 -1.86 -1.94
N GLN A 82 -28.20 -1.93 -1.63
CA GLN A 82 -29.16 -2.69 -2.44
C GLN A 82 -29.22 -2.22 -3.90
N GLY A 83 -29.06 -0.91 -4.14
CA GLY A 83 -29.06 -0.33 -5.49
C GLY A 83 -27.85 -0.73 -6.33
N ARG A 84 -26.84 -1.36 -5.73
CA ARG A 84 -25.64 -1.88 -6.41
C ARG A 84 -25.78 -3.34 -6.81
N ILE A 85 -26.86 -4.03 -6.41
CA ILE A 85 -27.03 -5.45 -6.75
C ILE A 85 -27.26 -5.58 -8.26
N ARG A 86 -26.45 -6.40 -8.92
CA ARG A 86 -26.57 -6.69 -10.36
C ARG A 86 -27.83 -7.52 -10.64
N PRO A 87 -28.37 -7.48 -11.88
CA PRO A 87 -29.43 -8.41 -12.30
C PRO A 87 -29.05 -9.87 -11.99
N GLY A 88 -29.91 -10.59 -11.28
CA GLY A 88 -29.64 -11.97 -10.83
C GLY A 88 -28.86 -12.09 -9.52
N GLY A 89 -28.34 -10.98 -8.98
CA GLY A 89 -27.72 -10.94 -7.67
C GLY A 89 -28.72 -11.17 -6.53
N ARG A 90 -28.20 -11.39 -5.32
CA ARG A 90 -28.99 -11.73 -4.13
C ARG A 90 -28.52 -10.98 -2.89
N ILE A 91 -29.44 -10.84 -1.93
CA ILE A 91 -29.14 -10.32 -0.60
C ILE A 91 -29.40 -11.41 0.44
N ILE A 92 -28.43 -11.61 1.32
CA ILE A 92 -28.50 -12.50 2.49
C ILE A 92 -28.45 -11.61 3.72
N TYR A 93 -29.41 -11.73 4.62
CA TYR A 93 -29.60 -10.73 5.67
C TYR A 93 -30.05 -11.30 7.01
N ASP A 94 -29.80 -10.53 8.08
CA ASP A 94 -30.26 -10.82 9.44
C ASP A 94 -31.73 -10.40 9.62
N THR A 95 -32.66 -11.35 9.77
CA THR A 95 -34.09 -11.06 9.93
C THR A 95 -34.43 -10.34 11.24
N GLY A 96 -33.56 -10.40 12.25
CA GLY A 96 -33.74 -9.65 13.49
C GLY A 96 -33.49 -8.14 13.31
N ARG A 97 -32.81 -7.74 12.23
CA ARG A 97 -32.25 -6.38 12.05
C ARG A 97 -32.56 -5.74 10.71
N VAL A 98 -33.10 -6.51 9.78
CA VAL A 98 -33.54 -6.08 8.45
C VAL A 98 -35.01 -6.47 8.29
N ARG A 99 -35.83 -5.52 7.86
CA ARG A 99 -37.27 -5.71 7.67
C ARG A 99 -37.59 -5.94 6.20
N GLU A 100 -38.48 -6.91 5.95
CA GLU A 100 -39.22 -7.14 4.70
C GLU A 100 -38.42 -6.89 3.42
N LEU A 101 -37.61 -7.87 3.04
CA LEU A 101 -36.73 -7.81 1.88
C LEU A 101 -36.82 -9.10 1.08
N ASP A 102 -36.87 -8.97 -0.25
CA ASP A 102 -36.76 -10.11 -1.15
C ASP A 102 -35.30 -10.60 -1.16
N GLY A 103 -35.05 -11.74 -0.51
CA GLY A 103 -33.72 -12.29 -0.31
C GLY A 103 -33.70 -13.51 0.62
N THR A 104 -32.50 -13.93 1.04
CA THR A 104 -32.31 -15.02 1.99
C THR A 104 -32.17 -14.47 3.40
N GLY A 105 -33.27 -14.45 4.15
CA GLY A 105 -33.27 -14.05 5.56
C GLY A 105 -32.81 -15.18 6.49
N LEU A 106 -31.95 -14.85 7.46
CA LEU A 106 -31.51 -15.76 8.52
C LEU A 106 -31.85 -15.18 9.91
N PRO A 107 -32.47 -15.96 10.82
CA PRO A 107 -32.74 -15.53 12.19
C PRO A 107 -31.47 -15.62 13.06
N LEU A 108 -30.51 -14.73 12.82
CA LEU A 108 -29.18 -14.81 13.46
C LEU A 108 -29.23 -14.62 14.98
N ASP A 109 -30.19 -13.86 15.51
CA ASP A 109 -30.42 -13.75 16.95
C ASP A 109 -30.79 -15.11 17.58
N GLU A 110 -31.65 -15.88 16.92
CA GLU A 110 -32.08 -17.21 17.38
C GLU A 110 -30.94 -18.21 17.23
N ILE A 111 -30.28 -18.24 16.06
CA ILE A 111 -29.15 -19.14 15.79
C ILE A 111 -28.04 -18.95 16.83
N VAL A 112 -27.62 -17.71 17.09
CA VAL A 112 -26.53 -17.45 18.05
C VAL A 112 -26.93 -17.83 19.47
N LYS A 113 -28.20 -17.64 19.85
CA LYS A 113 -28.72 -18.02 21.16
C LYS A 113 -28.76 -19.54 21.33
N GLU A 114 -29.26 -20.27 20.34
CA GLU A 114 -29.34 -21.73 20.34
C GLU A 114 -27.95 -22.39 20.37
N GLU A 115 -27.00 -21.85 19.59
CA GLU A 115 -25.63 -22.36 19.53
C GLU A 115 -24.75 -21.95 20.73
N VAL A 116 -25.31 -21.16 21.66
CA VAL A 116 -24.62 -20.57 22.83
C VAL A 116 -23.33 -19.87 22.38
N ALA A 117 -23.42 -19.10 21.29
CA ALA A 117 -22.28 -18.47 20.65
C ALA A 117 -22.15 -16.99 21.04
N PRO A 118 -20.93 -16.41 21.02
CA PRO A 118 -20.75 -14.98 21.21
C PRO A 118 -21.48 -14.16 20.14
N ALA A 119 -22.04 -13.01 20.50
CA ALA A 119 -22.81 -12.14 19.60
C ALA A 119 -22.06 -11.70 18.33
N VAL A 120 -20.72 -11.66 18.34
CA VAL A 120 -19.91 -11.30 17.17
C VAL A 120 -19.93 -12.38 16.07
N THR A 121 -20.28 -13.63 16.41
CA THR A 121 -20.30 -14.76 15.46
C THR A 121 -21.45 -14.71 14.46
N ARG A 122 -22.41 -13.78 14.62
CA ARG A 122 -23.54 -13.61 13.68
C ARG A 122 -23.09 -13.47 12.23
N ASN A 123 -21.99 -12.75 12.00
CA ASN A 123 -21.40 -12.59 10.67
C ASN A 123 -21.08 -13.93 9.99
N MET A 124 -20.72 -14.97 10.76
CA MET A 124 -20.45 -16.30 10.25
C MET A 124 -21.71 -17.00 9.73
N GLY A 125 -22.90 -16.70 10.27
CA GLY A 125 -24.16 -17.23 9.75
C GLY A 125 -24.41 -16.74 8.32
N LEU A 126 -24.20 -15.44 8.06
CA LEU A 126 -24.29 -14.89 6.70
C LEU A 126 -23.21 -15.47 5.77
N ILE A 127 -21.99 -15.66 6.28
CA ILE A 127 -20.89 -16.27 5.51
C ILE A 127 -21.20 -17.73 5.16
N GLY A 128 -21.75 -18.51 6.10
CA GLY A 128 -22.19 -19.88 5.83
C GLY A 128 -23.24 -19.96 4.72
N ALA A 129 -24.25 -19.09 4.78
CA ALA A 129 -25.24 -18.98 3.71
C ALA A 129 -24.63 -18.54 2.38
N PHE A 130 -23.68 -17.60 2.40
CA PHE A 130 -22.90 -17.21 1.22
C PHE A 130 -22.17 -18.41 0.60
N CYS A 131 -21.50 -19.23 1.41
CA CYS A 131 -20.79 -20.41 0.93
C CYS A 131 -21.72 -21.38 0.21
N LYS A 132 -22.89 -21.66 0.79
CA LYS A 132 -23.91 -22.51 0.17
C LYS A 132 -24.47 -21.89 -1.12
N ALA A 133 -24.75 -20.59 -1.08
CA ALA A 133 -25.22 -19.82 -2.24
C ALA A 133 -24.22 -19.86 -3.40
N CYS A 134 -22.93 -19.98 -3.10
CA CYS A 134 -21.83 -20.08 -4.06
C CYS A 134 -21.38 -21.52 -4.38
N ALA A 135 -22.07 -22.53 -3.83
CA ALA A 135 -21.70 -23.96 -3.92
C ALA A 135 -20.27 -24.26 -3.45
N ILE A 136 -19.76 -23.53 -2.45
CA ILE A 136 -18.46 -23.79 -1.81
C ILE A 136 -18.60 -25.01 -0.89
N PRO A 137 -17.78 -26.07 -1.06
CA PRO A 137 -17.86 -27.26 -0.21
C PRO A 137 -17.62 -26.95 1.27
N TRP A 138 -18.37 -27.61 2.16
CA TRP A 138 -18.29 -27.38 3.60
C TRP A 138 -16.88 -27.61 4.16
N GLU A 139 -16.15 -28.58 3.62
CA GLU A 139 -14.77 -28.90 3.99
C GLU A 139 -13.83 -27.71 3.75
N THR A 140 -14.08 -26.94 2.68
CA THR A 140 -13.35 -25.71 2.39
C THR A 140 -13.70 -24.61 3.38
N VAL A 141 -14.99 -24.50 3.73
CA VAL A 141 -15.47 -23.54 4.74
C VAL A 141 -14.80 -23.80 6.08
N GLU A 142 -14.85 -25.03 6.54
CA GLU A 142 -14.26 -25.45 7.82
C GLU A 142 -12.75 -25.17 7.86
N ALA A 143 -12.01 -25.57 6.82
CA ALA A 143 -10.57 -25.34 6.75
C ALA A 143 -10.20 -23.85 6.80
N VAL A 144 -10.93 -22.99 6.07
CA VAL A 144 -10.67 -21.54 6.07
C VAL A 144 -11.01 -20.90 7.41
N LEU A 145 -12.14 -21.26 8.03
CA LEU A 145 -12.55 -20.73 9.34
C LEU A 145 -11.57 -21.12 10.44
N ARG A 146 -11.12 -22.38 10.47
CA ARG A 146 -10.13 -22.86 11.45
C ARG A 146 -8.81 -22.10 11.37
N ARG A 147 -8.35 -21.76 10.16
CA ARG A 147 -7.12 -21.01 9.95
C ARG A 147 -7.25 -19.52 10.25
N THR A 148 -8.40 -18.93 9.92
CA THR A 148 -8.56 -17.46 9.89
C THR A 148 -9.20 -16.90 11.17
N VAL A 149 -10.04 -17.69 11.84
CA VAL A 149 -10.79 -17.28 13.03
C VAL A 149 -10.50 -18.24 14.19
N PRO A 150 -9.27 -18.22 14.74
CA PRO A 150 -8.87 -19.15 15.80
C PRO A 150 -9.66 -18.93 17.11
N LYS A 151 -10.12 -17.69 17.35
CA LYS A 151 -10.89 -17.35 18.55
C LYS A 151 -12.31 -17.90 18.45
N ALA A 152 -12.70 -18.74 19.42
CA ALA A 152 -14.02 -19.37 19.50
C ALA A 152 -14.39 -20.12 18.20
N VAL A 153 -13.41 -20.79 17.58
CA VAL A 153 -13.56 -21.44 16.27
C VAL A 153 -14.75 -22.38 16.17
N GLU A 154 -14.99 -23.23 17.18
CA GLU A 154 -16.11 -24.18 17.19
C GLU A 154 -17.47 -23.48 17.20
N ALA A 155 -17.60 -22.37 17.93
CA ALA A 155 -18.84 -21.59 17.92
C ALA A 155 -19.07 -20.92 16.57
N ASN A 156 -18.00 -20.39 15.94
CA ASN A 156 -18.08 -19.82 14.60
C ASN A 156 -18.48 -20.87 13.55
N LEU A 157 -17.94 -22.09 13.64
CA LEU A 157 -18.26 -23.21 12.74
C LEU A 157 -19.73 -23.63 12.87
N ARG A 158 -20.25 -23.78 14.09
CA ARG A 158 -21.67 -24.12 14.29
C ARG A 158 -22.61 -23.05 13.73
N VAL A 159 -22.35 -21.78 14.03
CA VAL A 159 -23.16 -20.66 13.50
C VAL A 159 -23.08 -20.57 11.97
N ALA A 160 -21.90 -20.77 11.38
CA ALA A 160 -21.75 -20.88 9.93
C ALA A 160 -22.52 -22.07 9.35
N GLY A 161 -22.52 -23.22 10.02
CA GLY A 161 -23.22 -24.43 9.59
C GLY A 161 -24.72 -24.20 9.48
N ARG A 162 -25.32 -23.58 10.49
CA ARG A 162 -26.75 -23.19 10.48
C ARG A 162 -27.09 -22.27 9.31
N GLY A 163 -26.21 -21.31 9.00
CA GLY A 163 -26.35 -20.47 7.81
C GLY A 163 -26.22 -21.25 6.49
N TYR A 164 -25.27 -22.17 6.42
CA TYR A 164 -25.01 -23.01 5.25
C TYR A 164 -26.18 -23.95 4.92
N GLU A 165 -26.84 -24.51 5.94
CA GLU A 165 -28.00 -25.39 5.75
C GLU A 165 -29.26 -24.63 5.33
N ALA A 166 -29.41 -23.38 5.79
CA ALA A 166 -30.61 -22.57 5.55
C ALA A 166 -30.66 -21.93 4.15
N ALA A 167 -29.53 -21.85 3.43
CA ALA A 167 -29.45 -21.20 2.13
C ALA A 167 -29.61 -22.17 0.94
N GLY A 168 -30.15 -21.66 -0.16
CA GLY A 168 -30.15 -22.33 -1.46
C GLY A 168 -28.94 -21.96 -2.31
N THR A 169 -28.58 -22.78 -3.29
CA THR A 169 -27.54 -22.44 -4.26
C THR A 169 -28.07 -21.42 -5.26
N VAL A 170 -27.31 -20.34 -5.46
CA VAL A 170 -27.61 -19.24 -6.38
C VAL A 170 -26.71 -19.29 -7.60
N ARG A 171 -25.41 -19.53 -7.39
CA ARG A 171 -24.37 -19.61 -8.40
C ARG A 171 -23.31 -20.60 -7.94
N SER A 172 -22.61 -21.24 -8.87
CA SER A 172 -21.44 -22.04 -8.53
C SER A 172 -20.16 -21.28 -8.81
N LEU A 173 -19.28 -21.19 -7.81
CA LEU A 173 -17.89 -20.78 -8.02
C LEU A 173 -17.08 -21.95 -8.61
N PRO A 174 -15.98 -21.67 -9.33
CA PRO A 174 -15.15 -22.73 -9.89
C PRO A 174 -14.53 -23.58 -8.77
N ALA A 175 -14.26 -24.84 -9.07
CA ALA A 175 -13.44 -25.69 -8.20
C ALA A 175 -11.95 -25.35 -8.35
N PRO A 176 -11.13 -25.50 -7.30
CA PRO A 176 -9.68 -25.41 -7.42
C PRO A 176 -9.17 -26.48 -8.39
N THR A 177 -8.25 -26.10 -9.27
CA THR A 177 -7.58 -27.01 -10.21
C THR A 177 -6.07 -26.82 -10.13
N ALA A 178 -5.29 -27.72 -10.73
CA ALA A 178 -3.83 -27.59 -10.78
C ALA A 178 -3.36 -26.25 -11.38
N GLY A 179 -4.13 -25.65 -12.30
CA GLY A 179 -3.86 -24.32 -12.86
C GLY A 179 -4.35 -23.14 -12.00
N ARG A 180 -5.04 -23.41 -10.88
CA ARG A 180 -5.65 -22.41 -9.98
C ARG A 180 -5.28 -22.71 -8.52
N ARG A 181 -3.97 -22.69 -8.23
CA ARG A 181 -3.44 -22.89 -6.87
C ARG A 181 -4.00 -21.83 -5.92
N VAL A 182 -4.36 -22.25 -4.70
CA VAL A 182 -4.70 -21.36 -3.58
C VAL A 182 -3.44 -20.62 -3.14
N LEU A 183 -3.51 -19.30 -3.13
CA LEU A 183 -2.39 -18.41 -2.81
C LEU A 183 -2.65 -17.70 -1.47
N PRO A 184 -1.58 -17.26 -0.77
CA PRO A 184 -1.74 -16.42 0.42
C PRO A 184 -2.40 -15.09 0.07
N ALA A 185 -2.92 -14.42 1.10
CA ALA A 185 -3.48 -13.09 0.99
C ALA A 185 -2.83 -12.20 2.04
N LEU A 186 -2.41 -11.01 1.62
CA LEU A 186 -1.74 -10.00 2.45
C LEU A 186 -2.37 -8.64 2.18
N THR A 187 -2.23 -7.74 3.14
CA THR A 187 -2.42 -6.31 2.94
C THR A 187 -1.15 -5.67 2.36
N GLY A 188 -1.27 -4.49 1.73
CA GLY A 188 -0.10 -3.76 1.25
C GLY A 188 0.88 -3.41 2.37
N ASN A 189 0.37 -3.06 3.55
CA ASN A 189 1.21 -2.75 4.71
C ASN A 189 1.95 -3.97 5.26
N GLU A 190 1.35 -5.17 5.21
CA GLU A 190 2.06 -6.42 5.51
C GLU A 190 3.15 -6.70 4.46
N ALA A 191 2.87 -6.47 3.18
CA ALA A 191 3.88 -6.63 2.12
C ALA A 191 5.06 -5.66 2.27
N VAL A 192 4.80 -4.40 2.61
CA VAL A 192 5.85 -3.42 2.95
C VAL A 192 6.68 -3.91 4.13
N ALA A 193 6.02 -4.31 5.23
CA ALA A 193 6.70 -4.77 6.43
C ALA A 193 7.63 -5.96 6.15
N LEU A 194 7.14 -6.96 5.42
CA LEU A 194 7.91 -8.15 5.06
C LEU A 194 9.06 -7.83 4.10
N GLY A 195 8.86 -6.94 3.13
CA GLY A 195 9.92 -6.46 2.24
C GLY A 195 11.05 -5.72 2.99
N LEU A 196 10.71 -4.97 4.04
CA LEU A 196 11.71 -4.36 4.92
C LEU A 196 12.49 -5.41 5.71
N VAL A 197 11.80 -6.37 6.31
CA VAL A 197 12.43 -7.47 7.08
C VAL A 197 13.37 -8.27 6.19
N GLU A 198 12.96 -8.63 4.97
CA GLU A 198 13.81 -9.31 3.99
C GLU A 198 15.05 -8.48 3.63
N ALA A 199 14.93 -7.16 3.59
CA ALA A 199 16.05 -6.25 3.36
C ALA A 199 16.93 -6.01 4.59
N GLY A 200 16.73 -6.74 5.69
CA GLY A 200 17.54 -6.63 6.89
C GLY A 200 17.24 -5.38 7.71
N LEU A 201 15.96 -5.01 7.80
CA LEU A 201 15.49 -4.05 8.80
C LEU A 201 15.92 -4.50 10.20
N GLU A 202 16.48 -3.59 11.00
CA GLU A 202 16.87 -3.85 12.39
C GLU A 202 15.96 -3.12 13.37
N GLY A 203 15.31 -2.03 12.94
CA GLY A 203 14.36 -1.31 13.78
C GLY A 203 13.27 -0.56 13.02
N TYR A 204 12.05 -0.58 13.55
CA TYR A 204 10.91 0.18 13.05
C TYR A 204 10.41 1.16 14.12
N ILE A 205 10.39 2.45 13.79
CA ILE A 205 10.05 3.51 14.74
C ILE A 205 8.86 4.26 14.17
N ALA A 206 7.72 4.28 14.86
CA ALA A 206 6.53 4.95 14.35
C ALA A 206 5.61 5.45 15.47
N TYR A 207 4.97 6.58 15.20
CA TYR A 207 3.81 7.06 15.95
C TYR A 207 2.55 6.63 15.19
N PRO A 208 1.54 6.03 15.84
CA PRO A 208 0.33 5.56 15.18
C PRO A 208 -0.40 6.67 14.43
N MET A 209 -0.43 6.54 13.10
CA MET A 209 -1.28 7.35 12.25
C MET A 209 -1.83 6.52 11.09
N THR A 210 -3.15 6.49 10.95
CA THR A 210 -3.84 5.81 9.84
C THR A 210 -3.43 6.43 8.50
N PRO A 211 -3.16 5.63 7.45
CA PRO A 211 -3.25 4.16 7.39
C PRO A 211 -1.92 3.42 7.67
N ALA A 212 -0.85 4.08 8.11
CA ALA A 212 0.46 3.42 8.33
C ALA A 212 0.54 2.57 9.62
N SER A 213 -0.35 2.78 10.59
CA SER A 213 -0.31 2.10 11.91
C SER A 213 -0.31 0.57 11.84
N SER A 214 -0.89 -0.05 10.82
CA SER A 214 -0.91 -1.52 10.74
C SER A 214 0.47 -2.12 10.48
N ILE A 215 1.41 -1.35 9.89
CA ILE A 215 2.83 -1.77 9.78
C ILE A 215 3.44 -1.90 11.18
N LEU A 216 3.22 -0.90 12.05
CA LEU A 216 3.68 -0.92 13.43
C LEU A 216 3.12 -2.14 14.18
N HIS A 217 1.82 -2.39 14.08
CA HIS A 217 1.19 -3.53 14.76
C HIS A 217 1.71 -4.87 14.26
N PHE A 218 1.88 -5.05 12.94
CA PHE A 218 2.38 -6.29 12.36
C PHE A 218 3.82 -6.58 12.79
N LEU A 219 4.71 -5.59 12.65
CA LEU A 219 6.10 -5.72 13.06
C LEU A 219 6.24 -5.91 14.57
N ALA A 220 5.45 -5.22 15.39
CA ALA A 220 5.47 -5.39 16.83
C ALA A 220 5.03 -6.81 17.25
N ALA A 221 4.03 -7.37 16.57
CA ALA A 221 3.55 -8.73 16.83
C ALA A 221 4.58 -9.81 16.45
N GLY A 222 5.38 -9.56 15.40
CA GLY A 222 6.41 -10.49 14.92
C GLY A 222 7.85 -10.13 15.33
N GLN A 223 8.07 -9.13 16.19
CA GLN A 223 9.41 -8.54 16.39
C GLN A 223 10.47 -9.56 16.85
N GLU A 224 10.09 -10.55 17.65
CA GLU A 224 10.97 -11.63 18.10
C GLU A 224 11.34 -12.59 16.96
N GLU A 225 10.35 -12.96 16.13
CA GLU A 225 10.54 -13.83 14.96
C GLU A 225 11.39 -13.15 13.88
N PHE A 226 11.19 -11.85 13.68
CA PHE A 226 11.92 -11.05 12.72
C PHE A 226 13.29 -10.58 13.22
N GLY A 227 13.56 -10.66 14.54
CA GLY A 227 14.81 -10.20 15.14
C GLY A 227 15.01 -8.68 15.07
N ILE A 228 13.93 -7.90 15.19
CA ILE A 228 13.95 -6.43 15.06
C ILE A 228 13.48 -5.74 16.35
N SER A 229 13.81 -4.45 16.48
CA SER A 229 13.26 -3.59 17.54
C SER A 229 12.10 -2.74 17.01
N VAL A 230 10.98 -2.71 17.71
CA VAL A 230 9.85 -1.84 17.35
C VAL A 230 9.61 -0.83 18.45
N VAL A 231 9.65 0.46 18.10
CA VAL A 231 9.55 1.57 19.06
C VAL A 231 8.38 2.47 18.70
N HIS A 232 7.61 2.84 19.72
CA HIS A 232 6.50 3.78 19.63
C HIS A 232 6.82 5.02 20.47
N PRO A 233 7.35 6.10 19.85
CA PRO A 233 7.65 7.37 20.52
C PRO A 233 6.40 8.22 20.77
N GLU A 234 6.58 9.40 21.36
CA GLU A 234 5.52 10.33 21.76
C GLU A 234 4.88 11.13 20.60
N ASN A 235 5.60 11.35 19.50
CA ASN A 235 5.14 12.06 18.30
C ASN A 235 6.10 11.82 17.10
N GLU A 236 5.75 12.35 15.92
CA GLU A 236 6.53 12.19 14.69
C GLU A 236 7.89 12.91 14.67
N ILE A 237 8.10 13.96 15.47
CA ILE A 237 9.42 14.58 15.65
C ILE A 237 10.34 13.58 16.36
N GLY A 238 9.86 12.99 17.46
CA GLY A 238 10.56 11.93 18.20
C GLY A 238 10.87 10.73 17.31
N VAL A 239 9.92 10.29 16.48
CA VAL A 239 10.12 9.22 15.49
C VAL A 239 11.30 9.52 14.57
N MET A 240 11.30 10.69 13.93
CA MET A 240 12.34 11.02 12.96
C MET A 240 13.71 11.14 13.63
N LEU A 241 13.81 11.82 14.78
CA LEU A 241 15.08 12.01 15.48
C LEU A 241 15.63 10.69 16.05
N MET A 242 14.78 9.81 16.58
CA MET A 242 15.20 8.48 17.03
C MET A 242 15.70 7.63 15.86
N ALA A 243 15.04 7.69 14.70
CA ALA A 243 15.48 6.98 13.50
C ALA A 243 16.85 7.46 13.02
N LEU A 244 17.10 8.78 13.04
CA LEU A 244 18.43 9.32 12.69
C LEU A 244 19.50 8.92 13.70
N GLY A 245 19.17 8.88 14.99
CA GLY A 245 20.07 8.35 16.03
C GLY A 245 20.42 6.88 15.80
N ALA A 246 19.44 6.06 15.44
CA ALA A 246 19.65 4.65 15.12
C ALA A 246 20.49 4.46 13.84
N ALA A 247 20.20 5.23 12.78
CA ALA A 247 20.98 5.23 11.55
C ALA A 247 22.43 5.67 11.79
N TYR A 248 22.65 6.68 12.63
CA TYR A 248 23.99 7.08 13.08
C TYR A 248 24.72 5.95 13.81
N ALA A 249 24.01 5.17 14.62
CA ALA A 249 24.54 3.98 15.30
C ALA A 249 24.74 2.77 14.36
N GLY A 250 24.58 2.93 13.05
CA GLY A 250 24.78 1.87 12.06
C GLY A 250 23.60 0.92 11.88
N ARG A 251 22.43 1.23 12.45
CA ARG A 251 21.24 0.36 12.41
C ARG A 251 20.32 0.70 11.26
N ARG A 252 19.97 -0.30 10.46
CA ARG A 252 19.03 -0.15 9.33
C ARG A 252 17.61 0.04 9.84
N VAL A 253 17.11 1.27 9.77
CA VAL A 253 15.80 1.63 10.29
C VAL A 253 14.87 2.20 9.22
N ALA A 254 13.57 1.99 9.45
CA ALA A 254 12.50 2.62 8.69
C ALA A 254 11.45 3.19 9.65
N VAL A 255 10.71 4.18 9.18
CA VAL A 255 9.61 4.82 9.90
C VAL A 255 8.33 4.79 9.06
N GLY A 256 7.17 4.85 9.70
CA GLY A 256 5.88 4.94 9.00
C GLY A 256 5.06 6.12 9.47
N THR A 257 4.42 6.80 8.52
CA THR A 257 3.59 7.98 8.78
C THR A 257 2.61 8.23 7.63
N SER A 258 1.95 9.39 7.64
CA SER A 258 1.02 9.92 6.65
C SER A 258 1.26 11.44 6.51
N GLY A 259 0.57 12.14 5.62
CA GLY A 259 0.92 13.52 5.25
C GLY A 259 1.12 14.50 6.42
N GLY A 260 0.22 14.47 7.42
CA GLY A 260 0.32 15.35 8.60
C GLY A 260 1.54 15.07 9.47
N GLY A 261 1.85 13.80 9.71
CA GLY A 261 3.04 13.41 10.48
C GLY A 261 4.33 13.64 9.70
N PHE A 262 4.33 13.42 8.39
CA PHE A 262 5.48 13.74 7.55
C PHE A 262 5.81 15.24 7.56
N CYS A 263 4.77 16.11 7.66
CA CYS A 263 4.96 17.55 7.88
C CYS A 263 5.74 17.87 9.17
N LEU A 264 5.55 17.09 10.24
CA LEU A 264 6.31 17.25 11.49
C LEU A 264 7.74 16.70 11.36
N MET A 265 7.96 15.74 10.45
CA MET A 265 9.28 15.13 10.23
C MET A 265 10.21 15.98 9.35
N THR A 266 9.73 17.00 8.64
CA THR A 266 10.51 17.64 7.54
C THR A 266 11.81 18.29 7.99
N GLU A 267 11.90 18.78 9.23
CA GLU A 267 13.15 19.31 9.79
C GLU A 267 14.19 18.18 9.97
N GLY A 268 13.78 17.08 10.61
CA GLY A 268 14.61 15.88 10.73
C GLY A 268 14.94 15.26 9.37
N PHE A 269 14.02 15.30 8.41
CA PHE A 269 14.26 14.82 7.04
C PHE A 269 15.33 15.65 6.32
N SER A 270 15.32 16.98 6.49
CA SER A 270 16.40 17.86 6.01
C SER A 270 17.72 17.58 6.72
N LEU A 271 17.70 17.35 8.05
CA LEU A 271 18.87 16.90 8.79
C LEU A 271 19.45 15.60 8.21
N ALA A 272 18.61 14.62 7.85
CA ALA A 272 19.05 13.38 7.23
C ALA A 272 19.84 13.63 5.93
N GLY A 273 19.35 14.56 5.09
CA GLY A 273 20.03 14.96 3.86
C GLY A 273 21.37 15.65 4.12
N MET A 274 21.42 16.56 5.09
CA MET A 274 22.63 17.31 5.44
C MET A 274 23.71 16.41 6.08
N ALA A 275 23.27 15.57 7.03
CA ALA A 275 24.10 14.64 7.77
C ALA A 275 24.48 13.38 6.97
N GLU A 276 23.90 13.20 5.77
CA GLU A 276 24.03 12.00 4.93
C GLU A 276 23.63 10.72 5.71
N LEU A 277 22.54 10.77 6.47
CA LEU A 277 22.02 9.64 7.24
C LEU A 277 20.95 8.90 6.44
N PRO A 278 21.10 7.57 6.26
CA PRO A 278 20.11 6.77 5.55
C PRO A 278 18.86 6.55 6.42
N VAL A 279 17.70 6.83 5.87
CA VAL A 279 16.40 6.58 6.53
C VAL A 279 15.32 6.39 5.48
N LEU A 280 14.48 5.37 5.68
CA LEU A 280 13.31 5.14 4.83
C LEU A 280 12.05 5.57 5.57
N VAL A 281 11.28 6.47 4.96
CA VAL A 281 9.95 6.89 5.41
C VAL A 281 8.90 6.19 4.55
N VAL A 282 8.07 5.35 5.15
CA VAL A 282 6.84 4.86 4.52
C VAL A 282 5.76 5.93 4.72
N LEU A 283 5.47 6.66 3.66
CA LEU A 283 4.46 7.71 3.65
C LEU A 283 3.16 7.15 3.06
N ALA A 284 2.26 6.73 3.95
CA ALA A 284 0.98 6.17 3.59
C ALA A 284 -0.05 7.29 3.43
N GLN A 285 -0.28 7.69 2.18
CA GLN A 285 -1.08 8.85 1.84
C GLN A 285 -2.57 8.64 2.16
N ARG A 286 -3.21 9.75 2.54
CA ARG A 286 -4.65 9.87 2.78
C ARG A 286 -5.08 11.29 2.38
N PRO A 287 -6.37 11.58 2.15
CA PRO A 287 -6.82 12.92 1.81
C PRO A 287 -6.45 13.93 2.89
N GLY A 288 -5.68 14.95 2.51
CA GLY A 288 -5.49 16.21 3.25
C GLY A 288 -6.38 17.33 2.71
N PRO A 289 -6.08 18.61 3.01
CA PRO A 289 -5.02 19.10 3.89
C PRO A 289 -5.32 18.88 5.39
N SER A 290 -4.32 19.11 6.25
CA SER A 290 -4.44 18.95 7.71
C SER A 290 -4.90 17.52 8.08
N THR A 291 -5.84 17.36 9.01
CA THR A 291 -6.42 16.06 9.37
C THR A 291 -7.08 15.39 8.16
N GLY A 292 -7.72 16.19 7.31
CA GLY A 292 -8.45 15.74 6.13
C GLY A 292 -9.45 14.63 6.43
N VAL A 293 -9.39 13.52 5.67
CA VAL A 293 -10.28 12.37 5.84
C VAL A 293 -9.47 11.10 6.12
N PRO A 294 -9.15 10.79 7.39
CA PRO A 294 -8.09 9.85 7.77
C PRO A 294 -8.23 8.40 7.31
N THR A 295 -9.46 7.93 7.08
CA THR A 295 -9.78 6.52 6.84
C THR A 295 -9.97 6.20 5.35
N TYR A 296 -9.53 7.09 4.47
CA TYR A 296 -9.79 7.08 3.04
C TYR A 296 -8.52 7.27 2.22
N SER A 297 -8.60 7.01 0.90
CA SER A 297 -7.45 7.05 -0.01
C SER A 297 -7.31 8.40 -0.69
N GLY A 298 -6.08 8.80 -0.96
CA GLY A 298 -5.74 9.99 -1.74
C GLY A 298 -4.27 10.00 -2.10
N GLN A 299 -3.93 10.70 -3.17
CA GLN A 299 -2.57 10.80 -3.73
C GLN A 299 -2.10 12.27 -3.79
N GLY A 300 -2.35 13.00 -2.70
CA GLY A 300 -2.12 14.45 -2.61
C GLY A 300 -0.75 14.88 -2.09
N ASP A 301 0.14 13.95 -1.74
CA ASP A 301 1.39 14.27 -1.03
C ASP A 301 2.65 14.21 -1.92
N LEU A 302 2.52 13.95 -3.23
CA LEU A 302 3.66 13.79 -4.14
C LEU A 302 4.55 15.04 -4.21
N SER A 303 3.97 16.18 -4.58
CA SER A 303 4.70 17.45 -4.70
C SER A 303 5.35 17.84 -3.37
N PHE A 304 4.61 17.65 -2.26
CA PHE A 304 5.14 17.88 -0.92
C PHE A 304 6.36 17.00 -0.63
N THR A 305 6.29 15.71 -0.96
CA THR A 305 7.37 14.74 -0.78
C THR A 305 8.62 15.11 -1.59
N LEU A 306 8.44 15.52 -2.84
CA LEU A 306 9.54 15.90 -3.73
C LEU A 306 10.28 17.16 -3.26
N SER A 307 9.61 18.05 -2.52
CA SER A 307 10.17 19.31 -2.01
C SER A 307 10.34 19.36 -0.49
N ALA A 308 10.18 18.24 0.22
CA ALA A 308 10.21 18.22 1.68
C ALA A 308 11.62 18.50 2.22
N GLY A 309 11.67 19.34 3.27
CA GLY A 309 12.91 19.76 3.93
C GLY A 309 13.52 21.02 3.32
N GLN A 310 14.16 21.84 4.15
CA GLN A 310 14.83 23.06 3.69
C GLN A 310 16.15 22.76 2.97
N GLY A 311 16.49 23.58 1.98
CA GLY A 311 17.69 23.45 1.15
C GLY A 311 17.62 22.31 0.13
N GLU A 312 18.76 22.04 -0.50
CA GLU A 312 18.86 21.06 -1.58
C GLU A 312 19.67 19.84 -1.13
N PHE A 313 19.06 18.66 -1.26
CA PHE A 313 19.70 17.38 -0.98
C PHE A 313 19.05 16.28 -1.81
N PRO A 314 19.80 15.24 -2.18
CA PRO A 314 19.24 14.08 -2.87
C PRO A 314 18.17 13.39 -2.02
N ARG A 315 17.17 12.80 -2.68
CA ARG A 315 16.18 11.94 -2.04
C ARG A 315 15.66 10.90 -3.03
N LEU A 316 15.35 9.71 -2.50
CA LEU A 316 14.74 8.64 -3.28
C LEU A 316 13.24 8.61 -3.02
N VAL A 317 12.44 8.49 -4.07
CA VAL A 317 10.99 8.38 -3.95
C VAL A 317 10.48 7.31 -4.92
N ALA A 318 9.73 6.33 -4.42
CA ALA A 318 9.03 5.35 -5.25
C ALA A 318 7.59 5.10 -4.77
N ALA A 319 6.70 4.76 -5.70
CA ALA A 319 5.28 4.55 -5.47
C ALA A 319 4.76 3.23 -6.07
N PRO A 320 4.75 2.13 -5.30
CA PRO A 320 4.28 0.83 -5.76
C PRO A 320 2.76 0.82 -6.02
N ALA A 321 2.29 -0.08 -6.88
CA ALA A 321 0.85 -0.29 -7.15
C ALA A 321 0.32 -1.65 -6.69
N THR A 322 1.19 -2.64 -6.50
CA THR A 322 0.84 -4.02 -6.18
C THR A 322 1.51 -4.47 -4.90
N LEU A 323 1.09 -5.61 -4.35
CA LEU A 323 1.74 -6.21 -3.18
C LEU A 323 3.20 -6.57 -3.48
N GLU A 324 3.45 -7.14 -4.65
CA GLU A 324 4.78 -7.54 -5.09
C GLU A 324 5.70 -6.31 -5.25
N GLU A 325 5.20 -5.22 -5.81
CA GLU A 325 5.95 -3.97 -5.89
C GLU A 325 6.17 -3.32 -4.53
N ALA A 326 5.17 -3.35 -3.64
CA ALA A 326 5.29 -2.82 -2.28
C ALA A 326 6.37 -3.55 -1.49
N TRP A 327 6.40 -4.88 -1.61
CA TRP A 327 7.45 -5.72 -1.04
C TRP A 327 8.83 -5.36 -1.62
N TYR A 328 8.94 -5.35 -2.96
CA TYR A 328 10.20 -5.07 -3.65
C TYR A 328 10.76 -3.69 -3.31
N TRP A 329 9.94 -2.65 -3.45
CA TRP A 329 10.39 -1.26 -3.31
C TRP A 329 10.60 -0.86 -1.85
N ALA A 330 9.93 -1.48 -0.88
CA ALA A 330 10.27 -1.29 0.52
C ALA A 330 11.71 -1.74 0.80
N GLY A 331 12.07 -2.94 0.35
CA GLY A 331 13.44 -3.44 0.50
C GLY A 331 14.46 -2.67 -0.34
N ALA A 332 14.17 -2.44 -1.62
CA ALA A 332 15.06 -1.74 -2.55
C ALA A 332 15.36 -0.31 -2.10
N LEU A 333 14.35 0.45 -1.64
CA LEU A 333 14.58 1.79 -1.11
C LEU A 333 15.41 1.77 0.16
N LEU A 334 15.25 0.76 1.02
CA LEU A 334 16.10 0.62 2.21
C LEU A 334 17.56 0.37 1.80
N ASP A 335 17.84 -0.48 0.81
CA ASP A 335 19.22 -0.66 0.33
C ASP A 335 19.77 0.58 -0.35
N LEU A 336 18.99 1.22 -1.23
CA LEU A 336 19.41 2.42 -1.94
C LEU A 336 19.70 3.58 -0.97
N ALA A 337 18.85 3.77 0.04
CA ALA A 337 19.07 4.75 1.10
C ALA A 337 20.43 4.54 1.79
N TRP A 338 20.75 3.30 2.14
CA TRP A 338 22.04 2.93 2.76
C TRP A 338 23.23 3.01 1.81
N ARG A 339 23.06 2.59 0.55
CA ARG A 339 24.10 2.65 -0.49
C ARG A 339 24.53 4.07 -0.80
N PHE A 340 23.57 5.00 -0.81
CA PHE A 340 23.80 6.40 -1.18
C PHE A 340 23.79 7.37 -0.01
N GLN A 341 23.46 6.90 1.20
CA GLN A 341 23.45 7.70 2.42
C GLN A 341 22.55 8.93 2.27
N THR A 342 21.28 8.66 1.97
CA THR A 342 20.28 9.66 1.64
C THR A 342 18.94 9.25 2.22
N PRO A 343 18.04 10.19 2.52
CA PRO A 343 16.68 9.84 2.86
C PRO A 343 15.92 9.26 1.65
N ALA A 344 15.03 8.32 1.93
CA ALA A 344 14.14 7.69 0.96
C ALA A 344 12.68 7.74 1.43
N VAL A 345 11.74 7.77 0.50
CA VAL A 345 10.30 7.76 0.75
C VAL A 345 9.62 6.70 -0.11
N LEU A 346 8.95 5.76 0.54
CA LEU A 346 8.00 4.86 -0.10
C LEU A 346 6.61 5.47 -0.02
N LEU A 347 6.11 5.99 -1.13
CA LEU A 347 4.76 6.55 -1.25
C LEU A 347 3.75 5.43 -1.48
N THR A 348 2.98 5.11 -0.45
CA THR A 348 1.79 4.25 -0.58
C THR A 348 0.54 5.10 -0.36
N ASP A 349 -0.64 4.50 -0.39
CA ASP A 349 -1.90 5.13 -0.07
C ASP A 349 -2.78 4.15 0.73
N LYS A 350 -3.89 4.65 1.29
CA LYS A 350 -4.81 3.81 2.07
C LYS A 350 -5.33 2.61 1.27
N ASN A 351 -5.56 2.77 -0.04
CA ASN A 351 -6.14 1.73 -0.88
C ASN A 351 -5.18 0.55 -1.08
N LEU A 352 -3.90 0.81 -1.37
CA LEU A 352 -2.89 -0.24 -1.39
C LEU A 352 -2.57 -0.76 0.02
N GLY A 353 -2.31 0.16 0.96
CA GLY A 353 -1.81 -0.17 2.30
C GLY A 353 -2.76 -1.05 3.12
N GLU A 354 -4.05 -0.71 3.16
CA GLU A 354 -5.05 -1.49 3.90
C GLU A 354 -5.89 -2.43 3.00
N GLY A 355 -5.78 -2.29 1.67
CA GLY A 355 -6.39 -3.24 0.75
C GLY A 355 -5.72 -4.61 0.88
N MET A 356 -6.52 -5.67 0.84
CA MET A 356 -6.03 -7.04 0.91
C MET A 356 -6.12 -7.70 -0.46
N TYR A 357 -5.01 -8.27 -0.93
CA TYR A 357 -4.95 -8.90 -2.24
C TYR A 357 -4.34 -10.29 -2.13
N THR A 358 -4.62 -11.13 -3.13
CA THR A 358 -3.88 -12.39 -3.27
C THR A 358 -2.43 -12.08 -3.63
N PHE A 359 -1.50 -12.73 -2.94
CA PHE A 359 -0.06 -12.53 -3.10
C PHE A 359 0.55 -13.70 -3.89
N HIS A 360 1.27 -13.38 -4.96
CA HIS A 360 1.83 -14.40 -5.85
C HIS A 360 3.16 -14.94 -5.33
N SER A 361 4.12 -14.04 -5.14
CA SER A 361 5.48 -14.39 -4.72
C SER A 361 6.24 -13.14 -4.30
N ALA A 362 7.17 -13.31 -3.36
CA ALA A 362 8.18 -12.29 -3.09
C ALA A 362 9.10 -12.16 -4.32
N PRO A 363 9.21 -10.98 -4.92
CA PRO A 363 10.13 -10.76 -6.04
C PRO A 363 11.58 -10.76 -5.56
N GLU A 364 12.48 -11.32 -6.37
CA GLU A 364 13.91 -11.30 -6.05
C GLU A 364 14.47 -9.88 -6.13
N ARG A 365 15.35 -9.55 -5.16
CA ARG A 365 16.04 -8.27 -5.10
C ARG A 365 17.55 -8.50 -5.03
N PRO A 366 18.34 -7.89 -5.93
CA PRO A 366 19.79 -8.02 -5.84
C PRO A 366 20.32 -7.30 -4.59
N PRO A 367 21.36 -7.84 -3.92
CA PRO A 367 21.97 -7.19 -2.78
C PRO A 367 22.70 -5.92 -3.23
N LEU A 368 22.53 -4.83 -2.48
CA LEU A 368 23.22 -3.56 -2.71
C LEU A 368 23.79 -3.03 -1.38
N PRO A 369 24.96 -3.52 -0.95
CA PRO A 369 25.50 -3.20 0.36
C PRO A 369 25.95 -1.74 0.47
N PRO A 370 25.94 -1.14 1.68
CA PRO A 370 26.51 0.18 1.92
C PRO A 370 28.02 0.20 1.68
N VAL A 371 28.56 1.35 1.28
CA VAL A 371 30.01 1.56 1.20
C VAL A 371 30.55 1.74 2.62
N ARG A 372 31.45 0.85 3.04
CA ARG A 372 32.07 0.84 4.37
C ARG A 372 33.55 1.27 4.27
N TRP A 373 34.05 1.92 5.31
CA TRP A 373 35.48 2.20 5.45
C TRP A 373 36.26 0.90 5.63
N ASP A 374 37.41 0.79 4.97
CA ASP A 374 38.28 -0.39 4.96
C ASP A 374 39.25 -0.46 6.15
N GLY A 375 39.27 0.59 6.98
CA GLY A 375 40.17 0.70 8.14
C GLY A 375 41.52 1.34 7.81
N ASP A 376 41.76 1.79 6.57
CA ASP A 376 43.01 2.42 6.18
C ASP A 376 42.98 3.95 6.32
N GLY A 377 44.11 4.51 6.73
CA GLY A 377 44.31 5.95 6.94
C GLY A 377 43.48 6.55 8.09
N GLY A 378 43.38 7.88 8.11
CA GLY A 378 42.54 8.60 9.07
C GLY A 378 41.09 8.69 8.58
N TYR A 379 40.15 8.12 9.34
CA TYR A 379 38.72 8.15 8.98
C TYR A 379 38.17 9.59 8.94
N ARG A 380 37.45 9.89 7.86
CA ARG A 380 36.74 11.15 7.62
C ARG A 380 35.35 10.84 7.11
N ARG A 381 34.33 11.05 7.94
CA ARG A 381 32.92 10.67 7.69
C ARG A 381 32.40 11.17 6.33
N TYR A 382 32.88 12.33 5.88
CA TYR A 382 32.41 13.00 4.68
C TYR A 382 33.46 13.07 3.56
N ALA A 383 34.53 12.27 3.64
CA ALA A 383 35.55 12.18 2.59
C ALA A 383 34.92 11.87 1.22
N PRO A 384 35.36 12.51 0.13
CA PRO A 384 34.80 12.28 -1.19
C PRO A 384 35.16 10.87 -1.66
N GLY A 385 34.17 9.98 -1.71
CA GLY A 385 34.31 8.69 -2.39
C GLY A 385 33.87 8.76 -3.86
N PRO A 386 33.97 7.63 -4.59
CA PRO A 386 33.34 7.48 -5.89
C PRO A 386 31.89 7.92 -5.81
N ASP A 387 31.43 8.66 -6.83
CA ASP A 387 30.03 9.08 -6.93
C ASP A 387 29.50 9.99 -5.81
N GLY A 388 30.40 10.56 -4.99
CA GLY A 388 30.03 11.43 -3.87
C GLY A 388 29.57 10.67 -2.63
N VAL A 389 29.70 9.34 -2.60
CA VAL A 389 29.36 8.49 -1.45
C VAL A 389 30.59 8.30 -0.57
N SER A 390 30.56 8.80 0.66
CA SER A 390 31.65 8.60 1.63
C SER A 390 31.60 7.22 2.25
N PRO A 391 32.73 6.54 2.52
CA PRO A 391 32.71 5.28 3.26
C PRO A 391 32.16 5.46 4.69
N LEU A 392 31.22 4.60 5.11
CA LEU A 392 30.65 4.60 6.46
C LEU A 392 31.53 3.83 7.45
N ALA A 393 31.61 4.34 8.67
CA ALA A 393 32.00 3.60 9.87
C ALA A 393 30.98 3.87 10.97
N ASP A 394 30.74 2.88 11.82
CA ASP A 394 29.79 2.98 12.93
C ASP A 394 30.52 3.47 14.19
N PRO A 395 29.85 4.24 15.08
CA PRO A 395 30.40 4.60 16.38
C PRO A 395 30.90 3.36 17.15
N GLY A 396 32.15 3.43 17.64
CA GLY A 396 32.82 2.29 18.28
C GLY A 396 33.77 1.52 17.35
N THR A 397 33.77 1.80 16.04
CA THR A 397 34.78 1.26 15.12
C THR A 397 36.17 1.79 15.49
N ALA A 398 37.13 0.88 15.71
CA ALA A 398 38.50 1.25 16.09
C ALA A 398 39.14 2.16 15.03
N GLY A 399 39.77 3.26 15.48
CA GLY A 399 40.41 4.23 14.58
C GLY A 399 39.44 5.21 13.88
N ALA A 400 38.13 5.07 14.04
CA ALA A 400 37.14 5.95 13.44
C ALA A 400 36.50 6.90 14.47
N VAL A 401 36.65 8.20 14.24
CA VAL A 401 35.84 9.22 14.92
C VAL A 401 34.69 9.63 14.00
N VAL A 402 33.48 9.17 14.32
CA VAL A 402 32.28 9.45 13.52
C VAL A 402 31.61 10.71 14.03
N LYS A 403 31.81 11.85 13.35
CA LYS A 403 31.10 13.10 13.63
C LYS A 403 29.99 13.31 12.61
N VAL A 404 28.82 13.69 13.11
CA VAL A 404 27.66 14.07 12.29
C VAL A 404 27.25 15.48 12.67
N ASN A 405 26.85 16.28 11.68
CA ASN A 405 26.58 17.70 11.91
C ASN A 405 25.42 18.18 11.05
N SER A 406 24.57 19.03 11.63
CA SER A 406 23.47 19.72 10.94
C SER A 406 23.94 20.97 10.20
N TYR A 407 25.10 21.52 10.57
CA TYR A 407 25.70 22.69 9.94
C TYR A 407 26.54 22.31 8.72
N ALA A 408 26.88 23.27 7.86
CA ALA A 408 27.92 23.08 6.86
C ALA A 408 29.21 22.59 7.51
N HIS A 409 29.81 21.54 6.96
CA HIS A 409 30.93 20.86 7.59
C HIS A 409 31.96 20.38 6.58
N ASP A 410 33.22 20.24 7.01
CA ASP A 410 34.30 19.65 6.23
C ASP A 410 34.22 18.11 6.16
N GLU A 411 35.22 17.48 5.56
CA GLU A 411 35.30 16.01 5.42
C GLU A 411 35.33 15.28 6.78
N ALA A 412 35.80 15.93 7.83
CA ALA A 412 35.86 15.37 9.19
C ALA A 412 34.57 15.62 9.99
N GLY A 413 33.59 16.33 9.43
CA GLY A 413 32.33 16.69 10.10
C GLY A 413 32.44 17.91 11.01
N VAL A 414 33.51 18.71 10.89
CA VAL A 414 33.71 19.93 11.66
C VAL A 414 33.05 21.11 10.93
N THR A 415 32.37 21.96 11.69
CA THR A 415 31.65 23.13 11.18
C THR A 415 32.56 24.06 10.37
N VAL A 416 32.05 24.53 9.22
CA VAL A 416 32.74 25.47 8.32
C VAL A 416 31.78 26.53 7.77
N GLU A 417 32.33 27.68 7.39
CA GLU A 417 31.62 28.76 6.70
C GLU A 417 32.39 29.28 5.48
N ASP A 418 33.57 28.72 5.18
CA ASP A 418 34.35 29.16 4.03
C ASP A 418 33.64 28.75 2.71
N PRO A 419 33.48 29.68 1.76
CA PRO A 419 32.77 29.39 0.52
C PRO A 419 33.28 28.15 -0.25
N PRO A 420 34.60 27.91 -0.40
CA PRO A 420 35.11 26.76 -1.16
C PRO A 420 34.70 25.41 -0.57
N THR A 421 34.72 25.24 0.76
CA THR A 421 34.32 23.99 1.41
C THR A 421 32.81 23.80 1.36
N VAL A 422 32.04 24.87 1.61
CA VAL A 422 30.58 24.84 1.51
C VAL A 422 30.14 24.39 0.10
N THR A 423 30.71 24.98 -0.95
CA THR A 423 30.43 24.61 -2.34
C THR A 423 30.80 23.15 -2.61
N ARG A 424 32.02 22.73 -2.28
CA ARG A 424 32.51 21.37 -2.52
C ARG A 424 31.61 20.31 -1.87
N MET A 425 31.15 20.57 -0.64
CA MET A 425 30.31 19.64 0.11
C MET A 425 28.87 19.57 -0.41
N ALA A 426 28.33 20.69 -0.88
CA ALA A 426 27.04 20.71 -1.57
C ALA A 426 27.09 19.92 -2.89
N GLU A 427 28.11 20.18 -3.72
CA GLU A 427 28.32 19.47 -4.98
C GLU A 427 28.53 17.97 -4.78
N LYS A 428 29.27 17.58 -3.73
CA LYS A 428 29.44 16.17 -3.34
C LYS A 428 28.09 15.50 -3.05
N ARG A 429 27.22 16.12 -2.24
CA ARG A 429 25.87 15.58 -1.99
C ARG A 429 25.06 15.49 -3.29
N LYS A 430 25.11 16.51 -4.15
CA LYS A 430 24.42 16.50 -5.44
C LYS A 430 24.93 15.42 -6.40
N LYS A 431 26.23 15.08 -6.35
CA LYS A 431 26.83 14.01 -7.18
C LYS A 431 26.17 12.65 -6.95
N LYS A 432 25.72 12.37 -5.72
CA LYS A 432 24.99 11.14 -5.39
C LYS A 432 23.72 10.97 -6.21
N GLU A 433 23.02 12.06 -6.52
CA GLU A 433 21.78 12.03 -7.30
C GLU A 433 21.98 11.45 -8.70
N LYS A 434 23.06 11.85 -9.36
CA LYS A 434 23.43 11.31 -10.68
C LYS A 434 23.75 9.82 -10.61
N ALA A 435 24.47 9.40 -9.58
CA ALA A 435 24.83 8.01 -9.39
C ALA A 435 23.64 7.13 -9.00
N MET A 436 22.70 7.66 -8.22
CA MET A 436 21.41 7.01 -7.97
C MET A 436 20.64 6.80 -9.26
N ALA A 437 20.54 7.84 -10.10
CA ALA A 437 19.84 7.74 -11.38
C ALA A 437 20.46 6.65 -12.28
N GLU A 438 21.79 6.55 -12.33
CA GLU A 438 22.48 5.49 -13.09
C GLU A 438 22.16 4.10 -12.56
N VAL A 439 22.26 3.89 -11.25
CA VAL A 439 21.94 2.59 -10.63
C VAL A 439 20.47 2.21 -10.86
N LEU A 440 19.56 3.18 -10.78
CA LEU A 440 18.12 2.98 -10.98
C LEU A 440 17.73 2.57 -12.41
N ARG A 441 18.63 2.70 -13.40
CA ARG A 441 18.42 2.14 -14.75
C ARG A 441 18.30 0.62 -14.74
N GLY A 442 18.91 -0.05 -13.76
CA GLY A 442 18.80 -1.49 -13.55
C GLY A 442 17.54 -1.94 -12.79
N TYR A 443 16.68 -0.99 -12.38
CA TYR A 443 15.48 -1.26 -11.59
C TYR A 443 14.21 -1.11 -12.44
N PRO A 444 13.08 -1.75 -12.05
CA PRO A 444 11.78 -1.59 -12.69
C PRO A 444 11.18 -0.20 -12.40
N SER A 445 11.81 0.85 -12.91
CA SER A 445 11.51 2.25 -12.59
C SER A 445 10.31 2.82 -13.34
N VAL A 446 9.94 2.22 -14.49
CA VAL A 446 8.76 2.55 -15.28
C VAL A 446 8.09 1.24 -15.72
N MET A 447 6.78 1.12 -15.48
CA MET A 447 5.97 -0.05 -15.83
C MET A 447 4.97 0.31 -16.93
N THR A 448 4.68 -0.66 -17.80
CA THR A 448 3.70 -0.52 -18.89
C THR A 448 2.72 -1.69 -18.89
N ALA A 449 1.47 -1.44 -19.30
CA ALA A 449 0.45 -2.47 -19.46
C ALA A 449 -0.51 -2.13 -20.62
N GLY A 450 -1.42 -3.04 -20.93
CA GLY A 450 -2.38 -2.87 -22.03
C GLY A 450 -1.78 -3.14 -23.41
N ASP A 451 -2.36 -2.53 -24.45
CA ASP A 451 -1.89 -2.67 -25.83
C ASP A 451 -0.68 -1.75 -26.09
N PRO A 452 0.53 -2.29 -26.35
CA PRO A 452 1.71 -1.47 -26.61
C PRO A 452 1.61 -0.62 -27.89
N ALA A 453 0.74 -1.00 -28.84
CA ALA A 453 0.53 -0.30 -30.10
C ALA A 453 -0.53 0.82 -30.01
N ALA A 454 -1.25 0.94 -28.90
CA ALA A 454 -2.28 1.96 -28.75
C ALA A 454 -1.69 3.38 -28.74
N GLY A 455 -2.27 4.27 -29.54
CA GLY A 455 -1.87 5.68 -29.61
C GLY A 455 -2.30 6.51 -28.39
N THR A 456 -3.32 6.05 -27.64
CA THR A 456 -3.78 6.70 -26.40
C THR A 456 -3.19 6.01 -25.18
N VAL A 457 -2.57 6.79 -24.30
CA VAL A 457 -1.88 6.34 -23.09
C VAL A 457 -2.61 6.85 -21.85
N LEU A 458 -2.85 5.95 -20.90
CA LEU A 458 -3.19 6.29 -19.52
C LEU A 458 -1.91 6.46 -18.70
N LEU A 459 -1.67 7.67 -18.21
CA LEU A 459 -0.59 7.98 -17.28
C LEU A 459 -1.13 7.93 -15.85
N CYS A 460 -0.59 7.06 -15.01
CA CYS A 460 -1.05 6.88 -13.63
C CYS A 460 0.11 6.50 -12.71
N TRP A 461 -0.16 6.40 -11.39
CA TRP A 461 0.83 5.98 -10.40
C TRP A 461 0.19 5.44 -9.12
N GLY A 462 0.97 4.72 -8.32
CA GLY A 462 0.47 4.11 -7.08
C GLY A 462 -0.73 3.20 -7.30
N SER A 463 -1.66 3.13 -6.34
CA SER A 463 -2.82 2.22 -6.41
C SER A 463 -3.78 2.45 -7.59
N THR A 464 -3.76 3.63 -8.22
CA THR A 464 -4.58 3.90 -9.43
C THR A 464 -4.18 3.05 -10.64
N ALA A 465 -2.98 2.46 -10.63
CA ALA A 465 -2.53 1.62 -11.74
C ALA A 465 -3.42 0.40 -11.98
N GLY A 466 -4.02 -0.15 -10.93
CA GLY A 466 -4.90 -1.31 -11.01
C GLY A 466 -6.12 -1.03 -11.89
N VAL A 467 -6.86 0.04 -11.58
CA VAL A 467 -8.06 0.43 -12.35
C VAL A 467 -7.70 0.86 -13.77
N CYS A 468 -6.56 1.55 -13.96
CA CYS A 468 -6.12 1.98 -15.29
C CYS A 468 -5.74 0.78 -16.17
N THR A 469 -5.11 -0.24 -15.59
CA THR A 469 -4.72 -1.46 -16.31
C THR A 469 -5.94 -2.24 -16.77
N GLU A 470 -6.96 -2.38 -15.92
CA GLU A 470 -8.21 -3.06 -16.31
C GLU A 470 -8.98 -2.25 -17.36
N ALA A 471 -9.14 -0.93 -17.19
CA ALA A 471 -9.79 -0.07 -18.18
C ALA A 471 -9.06 -0.07 -19.52
N ALA A 472 -7.73 -0.09 -19.51
CA ALA A 472 -6.93 -0.19 -20.72
C ALA A 472 -7.11 -1.54 -21.43
N GLY A 473 -7.27 -2.64 -20.68
CA GLY A 473 -7.63 -3.94 -21.25
C GLY A 473 -9.00 -3.93 -21.93
N ASP A 474 -9.99 -3.33 -21.29
CA ASP A 474 -11.38 -3.27 -21.79
C ASP A 474 -11.54 -2.31 -22.99
N LEU A 475 -10.73 -1.25 -23.06
CA LEU A 475 -10.81 -0.19 -24.08
C LEU A 475 -9.70 -0.25 -25.14
N GLY A 476 -8.75 -1.18 -25.05
CA GLY A 476 -7.64 -1.30 -26.00
C GLY A 476 -6.64 -0.13 -25.91
N LEU A 477 -6.31 0.30 -24.70
CA LEU A 477 -5.40 1.42 -24.44
C LEU A 477 -4.04 0.92 -23.93
N ARG A 478 -3.07 1.83 -23.85
CA ARG A 478 -1.77 1.61 -23.21
C ARG A 478 -1.74 2.26 -21.84
N VAL A 479 -1.09 1.65 -20.85
CA VAL A 479 -0.78 2.28 -19.57
C VAL A 479 0.73 2.50 -19.48
N VAL A 480 1.13 3.68 -19.01
CA VAL A 480 2.52 4.00 -18.64
C VAL A 480 2.52 4.56 -17.23
N ARG A 481 3.37 4.00 -16.36
CA ARG A 481 3.47 4.40 -14.96
C ARG A 481 4.93 4.52 -14.53
N PRO A 482 5.40 5.71 -14.09
CA PRO A 482 6.64 5.79 -13.34
C PRO A 482 6.41 5.21 -11.94
N VAL A 483 7.26 4.26 -11.54
CA VAL A 483 7.30 3.72 -10.18
C VAL A 483 8.28 4.52 -9.33
N VAL A 484 9.43 4.90 -9.91
CA VAL A 484 10.36 5.83 -9.28
C VAL A 484 9.98 7.25 -9.68
N LEU A 485 9.90 8.13 -8.67
CA LEU A 485 9.49 9.53 -8.81
C LEU A 485 10.63 10.51 -8.51
N SER A 486 11.69 10.05 -7.83
CA SER A 486 12.93 10.79 -7.62
C SER A 486 14.11 9.84 -7.34
N PRO A 487 15.26 9.99 -8.00
CA PRO A 487 15.45 10.72 -9.26
C PRO A 487 14.49 10.21 -10.35
N PHE A 488 13.89 11.10 -11.13
CA PHE A 488 12.91 10.70 -12.13
C PHE A 488 13.56 9.91 -13.28
N PRO A 489 12.95 8.80 -13.75
CA PRO A 489 13.51 7.95 -14.80
C PRO A 489 13.24 8.51 -16.21
N THR A 490 13.74 9.71 -16.52
CA THR A 490 13.38 10.49 -17.73
C THR A 490 13.54 9.71 -19.03
N GLU A 491 14.68 9.04 -19.23
CA GLU A 491 14.96 8.29 -20.47
C GLU A 491 14.04 7.06 -20.66
N PRO A 492 13.95 6.10 -19.71
CA PRO A 492 13.02 4.98 -19.87
C PRO A 492 11.55 5.42 -19.86
N PHE A 493 11.19 6.51 -19.18
CA PHE A 493 9.84 7.07 -19.22
C PHE A 493 9.51 7.63 -20.61
N GLY A 494 10.42 8.40 -21.21
CA GLY A 494 10.26 8.90 -22.57
C GLY A 494 10.18 7.77 -23.60
N ALA A 495 10.97 6.70 -23.42
CA ALA A 495 10.88 5.51 -24.25
C ALA A 495 9.51 4.80 -24.13
N ALA A 496 8.95 4.71 -22.92
CA ALA A 496 7.62 4.14 -22.69
C ALA A 496 6.49 4.97 -23.30
N LEU A 497 6.65 6.29 -23.41
CA LEU A 497 5.71 7.19 -24.07
C LEU A 497 5.89 7.29 -25.59
N ALA A 498 6.94 6.70 -26.15
CA ALA A 498 7.21 6.78 -27.58
C ALA A 498 5.99 6.31 -28.40
N GLY A 499 5.67 7.08 -29.45
CA GLY A 499 4.51 6.83 -30.32
C GLY A 499 3.15 7.17 -29.71
N ALA A 500 3.08 7.71 -28.48
CA ALA A 500 1.82 8.23 -27.93
C ALA A 500 1.32 9.40 -28.78
N GLY A 501 0.12 9.27 -29.33
CA GLY A 501 -0.61 10.38 -29.95
C GLY A 501 -1.43 11.18 -28.93
N ARG A 502 -1.76 10.56 -27.79
CA ARG A 502 -2.51 11.20 -26.70
C ARG A 502 -2.15 10.60 -25.34
N VAL A 503 -2.03 11.44 -24.32
CA VAL A 503 -1.75 11.05 -22.93
C VAL A 503 -2.84 11.61 -22.01
N VAL A 504 -3.51 10.74 -21.27
CA VAL A 504 -4.54 11.07 -20.27
C VAL A 504 -4.03 10.70 -18.89
N ALA A 505 -3.86 11.67 -18.00
CA ALA A 505 -3.47 11.41 -16.63
C ALA A 505 -4.67 10.99 -15.76
N VAL A 506 -4.50 9.97 -14.93
CA VAL A 506 -5.49 9.51 -13.95
C VAL A 506 -4.83 9.55 -12.57
N GLU A 507 -5.37 10.38 -11.67
CA GLU A 507 -4.75 10.63 -10.36
C GLU A 507 -5.82 10.76 -9.26
N GLU A 508 -5.49 10.31 -8.04
CA GLU A 508 -6.33 10.55 -6.85
C GLU A 508 -6.01 11.89 -6.15
N ASN A 509 -5.90 12.96 -6.94
CA ASN A 509 -5.73 14.32 -6.45
C ASN A 509 -6.35 15.36 -7.41
N LEU A 510 -6.45 16.60 -6.93
CA LEU A 510 -7.05 17.72 -7.67
C LEU A 510 -6.09 18.38 -8.66
N ASP A 511 -4.81 18.53 -8.28
CA ASP A 511 -3.86 19.40 -8.99
C ASP A 511 -3.10 18.72 -10.14
N GLY A 512 -3.21 17.39 -10.28
CA GLY A 512 -2.44 16.62 -11.25
C GLY A 512 -0.95 16.65 -10.90
N GLN A 513 -0.59 16.16 -9.72
CA GLN A 513 0.79 16.27 -9.23
C GLN A 513 1.78 15.45 -10.06
N LEU A 514 1.39 14.27 -10.54
CA LEU A 514 2.20 13.51 -11.50
C LEU A 514 2.28 14.25 -12.84
N ALA A 515 1.15 14.76 -13.35
CA ALA A 515 1.13 15.57 -14.58
C ALA A 515 2.10 16.77 -14.50
N ARG A 516 2.19 17.42 -13.33
CA ARG A 516 3.14 18.51 -13.07
C ARG A 516 4.59 18.01 -13.04
N LEU A 517 4.87 16.88 -12.40
CA LEU A 517 6.20 16.27 -12.36
C LEU A 517 6.68 15.94 -13.77
N VAL A 518 5.91 15.18 -14.55
CA VAL A 518 6.33 14.75 -15.90
C VAL A 518 6.49 15.93 -16.85
N ARG A 519 5.74 17.03 -16.63
CA ARG A 519 5.95 18.29 -17.36
C ARG A 519 7.30 18.93 -17.04
N GLY A 520 7.76 18.87 -15.79
CA GLY A 520 9.12 19.29 -15.43
C GLY A 520 10.20 18.46 -16.14
N GLU A 521 9.88 17.23 -16.50
CA GLU A 521 10.74 16.28 -17.20
C GLU A 521 10.60 16.34 -18.73
N GLY A 522 9.82 17.29 -19.27
CA GLY A 522 9.66 17.50 -20.70
C GLY A 522 8.60 16.63 -21.38
N HIS A 523 7.58 16.17 -20.62
CA HIS A 523 6.45 15.41 -21.16
C HIS A 523 5.12 16.08 -20.84
N TRP A 524 4.17 16.06 -21.78
CA TRP A 524 2.87 16.73 -21.64
C TRP A 524 1.73 15.73 -21.50
N VAL A 525 0.67 16.18 -20.85
CA VAL A 525 -0.59 15.47 -20.66
C VAL A 525 -1.68 16.25 -21.37
N ASP A 526 -2.48 15.59 -22.19
CA ASP A 526 -3.54 16.21 -23.01
C ASP A 526 -4.86 16.35 -22.25
N ALA A 527 -5.14 15.45 -21.31
CA ALA A 527 -6.32 15.49 -20.46
C ALA A 527 -6.04 14.88 -19.09
N MET A 528 -6.82 15.27 -18.08
CA MET A 528 -6.64 14.80 -16.71
C MET A 528 -7.98 14.38 -16.12
N ILE A 529 -7.96 13.23 -15.43
CA ILE A 529 -9.08 12.64 -14.71
C ILE A 529 -8.66 12.52 -13.25
N GLY A 530 -9.00 13.56 -12.46
CA GLY A 530 -8.74 13.59 -11.02
C GLY A 530 -9.91 12.99 -10.23
N LYS A 531 -9.64 12.25 -9.15
CA LYS A 531 -10.66 11.84 -8.16
C LYS A 531 -10.16 12.19 -6.75
N TYR A 532 -10.98 12.90 -5.98
CA TYR A 532 -10.55 13.50 -4.71
C TYR A 532 -11.68 13.48 -3.67
N ASP A 533 -12.60 12.53 -3.80
CA ASP A 533 -13.72 12.29 -2.86
C ASP A 533 -13.35 11.31 -1.73
N GLY A 534 -12.10 10.86 -1.68
CA GLY A 534 -11.59 9.89 -0.71
C GLY A 534 -11.91 8.43 -1.05
N ARG A 535 -12.52 8.14 -2.21
CA ARG A 535 -12.83 6.78 -2.63
C ARG A 535 -11.98 6.36 -3.83
N PRO A 536 -11.58 5.07 -3.90
CA PRO A 536 -10.94 4.56 -5.09
C PRO A 536 -11.93 4.61 -6.26
N PHE A 537 -11.39 4.66 -7.47
CA PHE A 537 -12.20 4.51 -8.68
C PHE A 537 -12.89 3.15 -8.72
N PHE A 538 -14.14 3.15 -9.17
CA PHE A 538 -14.70 1.95 -9.78
C PHE A 538 -14.24 1.87 -11.23
N LEU A 539 -14.12 0.66 -11.76
CA LEU A 539 -13.75 0.46 -13.16
C LEU A 539 -14.75 1.15 -14.11
N GLU A 540 -16.05 0.93 -13.90
CA GLU A 540 -17.10 1.54 -14.73
C GLU A 540 -17.13 3.08 -14.60
N ASP A 541 -16.75 3.62 -13.44
CA ASP A 541 -16.61 5.06 -13.22
C ASP A 541 -15.48 5.65 -14.08
N LEU A 542 -14.30 5.03 -14.04
CA LEU A 542 -13.18 5.47 -14.87
C LEU A 542 -13.50 5.37 -16.36
N GLU A 543 -14.09 4.27 -16.82
CA GLU A 543 -14.47 4.08 -18.23
C GLU A 543 -15.43 5.16 -18.73
N ARG A 544 -16.43 5.55 -17.94
CA ARG A 544 -17.35 6.65 -18.30
C ARG A 544 -16.59 7.97 -18.43
N ARG A 545 -15.72 8.29 -17.47
CA ARG A 545 -14.93 9.52 -17.46
C ARG A 545 -13.90 9.57 -18.59
N LEU A 546 -13.34 8.43 -18.99
CA LEU A 546 -12.47 8.31 -20.16
C LEU A 546 -13.23 8.68 -21.45
N LYS A 547 -14.46 8.20 -21.61
CA LYS A 547 -15.32 8.57 -22.76
C LYS A 547 -15.65 10.06 -22.78
N GLU A 548 -15.88 10.68 -21.62
CA GLU A 548 -16.15 12.12 -21.50
C GLU A 548 -14.98 12.98 -21.99
N VAL A 549 -13.74 12.51 -21.82
CA VAL A 549 -12.54 13.17 -22.35
C VAL A 549 -12.18 12.70 -23.77
N GLY A 550 -13.04 11.90 -24.42
CA GLY A 550 -12.89 11.49 -25.82
C GLY A 550 -11.85 10.40 -26.05
N VAL A 551 -11.69 9.48 -25.08
CA VAL A 551 -10.94 8.22 -25.25
C VAL A 551 -11.80 7.19 -25.96
#